data_AF-A0A397INZ6-F1
#
_entry.id   AF-A0A397INZ6-F1
#
_cell.length_a   1.000
_cell.length_b   1.000
_cell.length_c   1.000
_cell.angle_alpha   90.00
_cell.angle_beta   90.00
_cell.angle_gamma   90.00
#
_symmetry.space_group_name_H-M   'P 1'
#
loop_
_entity.id
_entity.type
_entity.pdbx_description
1 polymer ?
#
loop_
_entity_poly.entity_id
_entity_poly.type
_entity_poly.pdbx_seq_one_letter_code
_entity_poly.pdbx_strand_id
1 'polypeptide(L)'
;MPFGIEKVLYRGAKRYQMTSKKGHNYYKGTGSGAMGRHTSRGGYIIDLRKVRTYVVPDLSNCEYKPYVAPEAKRGIKYSLNAKEYVNILRKELYPTETIYDKVKSATGKRSRKRFNPPKEEETQQQEEVTAEKQSKLF
;
A
#
# COMPACT_ATOMS: atom_id res chain seq x y z
N MET A 1 -9.53 -59.33 -22.27
CA MET A 1 -10.10 -58.27 -21.41
C MET A 1 -10.13 -56.94 -22.17
N PRO A 2 -11.21 -56.62 -22.92
CA PRO A 2 -11.31 -55.36 -23.66
C PRO A 2 -11.68 -54.21 -22.70
N PHE A 3 -10.68 -53.62 -22.04
CA PHE A 3 -10.88 -52.45 -21.18
C PHE A 3 -11.07 -51.18 -22.02
N GLY A 4 -12.30 -50.88 -22.42
CA GLY A 4 -12.65 -49.50 -22.80
C GLY A 4 -13.83 -49.32 -23.74
N ILE A 5 -14.09 -50.27 -24.64
CA ILE A 5 -15.04 -50.06 -25.76
C ILE A 5 -16.47 -50.47 -25.38
N GLU A 6 -16.67 -51.64 -24.76
CA GLU A 6 -18.01 -52.14 -24.38
C GLU A 6 -18.76 -51.25 -23.39
N LYS A 7 -18.05 -50.56 -22.49
CA LYS A 7 -18.67 -49.75 -21.42
C LYS A 7 -19.28 -48.42 -21.90
N VAL A 8 -18.88 -47.92 -23.07
CA VAL A 8 -19.36 -46.63 -23.59
C VAL A 8 -20.71 -46.79 -24.27
N LEU A 9 -20.98 -47.92 -24.93
CA LEU A 9 -22.24 -48.17 -25.64
C LEU A 9 -23.42 -48.36 -24.67
N TYR A 10 -23.25 -49.12 -23.57
CA TYR A 10 -24.36 -49.44 -22.66
C TYR A 10 -24.77 -48.32 -21.68
N ARG A 11 -23.95 -47.28 -21.46
CA ARG A 11 -24.23 -46.23 -20.45
C ARG A 11 -24.45 -44.82 -21.00
N GLY A 12 -24.44 -44.66 -22.32
CA GLY A 12 -24.59 -43.36 -22.98
C GLY A 12 -23.49 -42.34 -22.63
N ALA A 13 -23.57 -41.13 -23.20
CA ALA A 13 -22.66 -40.05 -22.89
C ALA A 13 -22.91 -39.49 -21.47
N LYS A 14 -21.85 -39.43 -20.64
CA LYS A 14 -21.95 -38.89 -19.28
C LYS A 14 -21.83 -37.36 -19.28
N ARG A 15 -22.68 -36.67 -18.49
CA ARG A 15 -22.70 -35.21 -18.31
C ARG A 15 -21.60 -34.69 -17.37
N TYR A 16 -20.37 -35.15 -17.57
CA TYR A 16 -19.23 -34.63 -16.81
C TYR A 16 -18.63 -33.40 -17.49
N GLN A 17 -17.87 -32.61 -16.73
CA GLN A 17 -17.05 -31.54 -17.28
C GLN A 17 -16.20 -32.07 -18.46
N MET A 18 -16.23 -31.33 -19.56
CA MET A 18 -15.46 -31.63 -20.75
C MET A 18 -13.98 -31.33 -20.48
N THR A 19 -13.11 -32.32 -20.75
CA THR A 19 -11.66 -32.21 -20.58
C THR A 19 -10.98 -32.34 -21.93
N SER A 20 -9.68 -32.06 -22.00
CA SER A 20 -8.87 -32.24 -23.22
C SER A 20 -8.83 -33.69 -23.73
N LYS A 21 -9.21 -34.66 -22.90
CA LYS A 21 -9.20 -36.11 -23.20
C LYS A 21 -10.57 -36.64 -23.64
N LYS A 22 -11.58 -35.77 -23.77
CA LYS A 22 -12.96 -36.14 -24.09
C LYS A 22 -13.42 -35.39 -25.33
N GLY A 23 -14.26 -36.04 -26.13
CA GLY A 23 -14.81 -35.48 -27.37
C GLY A 23 -13.95 -35.80 -28.59
N HIS A 24 -14.60 -35.97 -29.74
CA HIS A 24 -13.94 -36.21 -31.02
C HIS A 24 -13.62 -34.87 -31.68
N ASN A 25 -12.37 -34.64 -32.09
CA ASN A 25 -11.89 -33.37 -32.67
C ASN A 25 -12.14 -32.12 -31.81
N TYR A 26 -12.32 -32.28 -30.50
CA TYR A 26 -12.49 -31.17 -29.56
C TYR A 26 -11.23 -31.02 -28.70
N TYR A 27 -10.24 -30.31 -29.23
CA TYR A 27 -8.96 -30.09 -28.57
C TYR A 27 -9.01 -28.83 -27.71
N LYS A 28 -9.43 -28.98 -26.44
CA LYS A 28 -9.35 -27.88 -25.46
C LYS A 28 -8.03 -27.91 -24.67
N GLY A 29 -7.57 -26.73 -24.27
CA GLY A 29 -6.40 -26.58 -23.41
C GLY A 29 -6.68 -26.90 -21.93
N THR A 30 -5.62 -26.85 -21.11
CA THR A 30 -5.62 -27.08 -19.66
C THR A 30 -5.58 -25.79 -18.82
N GLY A 31 -5.83 -24.64 -19.44
CA GLY A 31 -5.72 -23.33 -18.78
C GLY A 31 -4.31 -22.71 -18.82
N SER A 32 -3.38 -23.31 -19.56
CA SER A 32 -2.10 -22.65 -19.87
C SER A 32 -2.34 -21.46 -20.79
N GLY A 33 -1.88 -20.27 -20.41
CA GLY A 33 -1.91 -19.08 -21.25
C GLY A 33 -1.05 -19.24 -22.52
N ALA A 34 -1.35 -18.46 -23.56
CA ALA A 34 -0.61 -18.52 -24.82
C ALA A 34 0.75 -17.79 -24.74
N MET A 35 1.82 -18.46 -25.17
CA MET A 35 3.19 -17.93 -25.19
C MET A 35 3.59 -17.30 -26.54
N GLY A 36 2.64 -17.14 -27.45
CA GLY A 36 2.93 -16.85 -28.84
C GLY A 36 1.66 -16.84 -29.69
N ARG A 37 1.82 -17.09 -30.98
CA ARG A 37 0.71 -17.17 -31.94
C ARG A 37 0.95 -18.24 -32.99
N HIS A 38 -0.14 -18.76 -33.55
CA HIS A 38 -0.09 -19.61 -34.73
C HIS A 38 0.19 -18.78 -36.00
N THR A 39 0.79 -19.44 -36.98
CA THR A 39 0.99 -18.94 -38.34
C THR A 39 -0.12 -19.44 -39.26
N SER A 40 -0.28 -18.83 -40.43
CA SER A 40 -1.27 -19.26 -41.43
C SER A 40 -1.05 -20.71 -41.90
N ARG A 41 0.18 -21.20 -41.86
CA ARG A 41 0.56 -22.58 -42.23
C ARG A 41 0.59 -23.54 -41.04
N GLY A 42 -0.04 -23.21 -39.92
CA GLY A 42 -0.18 -24.08 -38.75
C GLY A 42 1.04 -24.17 -37.82
N GLY A 43 2.17 -23.57 -38.17
CA GLY A 43 3.32 -23.43 -37.26
C GLY A 43 3.03 -22.52 -36.07
N TYR A 44 3.87 -22.57 -35.04
CA TYR A 44 3.73 -21.74 -33.84
C TYR A 44 4.98 -20.85 -33.65
N ILE A 45 4.77 -19.54 -33.49
CA ILE A 45 5.85 -18.59 -33.22
C ILE A 45 5.74 -18.16 -31.76
N ILE A 46 6.83 -18.36 -31.02
CA ILE A 46 6.96 -17.96 -29.60
C ILE A 46 7.27 -16.47 -29.53
N ASP A 47 6.54 -15.75 -28.70
CA ASP A 47 6.79 -14.35 -28.38
C ASP A 47 7.56 -14.27 -27.06
N LEU A 48 8.84 -13.91 -27.14
CA LEU A 48 9.73 -13.80 -25.98
C LEU A 48 9.21 -12.82 -24.90
N ARG A 49 8.36 -11.86 -25.27
CA ARG A 49 7.73 -10.93 -24.31
C ARG A 49 6.67 -11.60 -23.44
N LYS A 50 6.07 -12.70 -23.93
CA LYS A 50 5.05 -13.48 -23.20
C LYS A 50 5.65 -14.62 -22.38
N VAL A 51 6.88 -15.02 -22.71
CA VAL A 51 7.60 -16.04 -21.97
C VAL A 51 7.94 -15.50 -20.58
N ARG A 52 7.53 -16.22 -19.54
CA ARG A 52 7.83 -15.87 -18.15
C ARG A 52 9.32 -16.08 -17.89
N THR A 53 10.04 -15.02 -17.60
CA THR A 53 11.42 -15.06 -17.13
C THR A 53 11.46 -14.81 -15.62
N TYR A 54 12.04 -15.74 -14.87
CA TYR A 54 12.20 -15.60 -13.42
C TYR A 54 13.58 -15.03 -13.13
N VAL A 55 13.63 -13.85 -12.51
CA VAL A 55 14.88 -13.23 -12.04
C VAL A 55 15.22 -13.84 -10.70
N VAL A 56 16.16 -14.79 -10.70
CA VAL A 56 16.63 -15.46 -9.49
C VAL A 56 17.84 -14.69 -8.96
N PRO A 57 17.81 -14.17 -7.71
CA PRO A 57 18.96 -13.49 -7.11
C PRO A 57 20.05 -14.51 -6.72
N ASP A 58 21.27 -14.04 -6.50
CA ASP A 58 22.32 -14.86 -5.90
C ASP A 58 22.00 -15.12 -4.42
N LEU A 59 22.02 -16.39 -4.02
CA LEU A 59 21.69 -16.85 -2.67
C LEU A 59 22.90 -17.36 -1.90
N SER A 60 24.12 -17.26 -2.46
CA SER A 60 25.34 -17.86 -1.91
C SER A 60 25.65 -17.42 -0.47
N ASN A 61 25.36 -16.16 -0.13
CA ASN A 61 25.63 -15.57 1.21
C ASN A 61 24.34 -15.13 1.93
N CYS A 62 23.25 -15.88 1.77
CA CYS A 62 22.00 -15.57 2.47
C CYS A 62 22.06 -16.04 3.93
N GLU A 63 22.05 -15.11 4.88
CA GLU A 63 22.03 -15.42 6.33
C GLU A 63 20.69 -16.03 6.78
N TYR A 64 19.61 -15.74 6.05
CA TYR A 64 18.26 -16.13 6.43
C TYR A 64 17.93 -17.57 6.05
N LYS A 65 17.26 -18.27 6.97
CA LYS A 65 16.78 -19.64 6.80
C LYS A 65 15.27 -19.66 6.54
N PRO A 66 14.74 -20.72 5.88
CA PRO A 66 13.29 -20.84 5.63
C PRO A 66 12.45 -21.02 6.90
N TYR A 67 13.07 -21.40 8.02
CA TYR A 67 12.42 -21.59 9.31
C TYR A 67 13.02 -20.69 10.38
N VAL A 68 12.20 -20.35 11.36
CA VAL A 68 12.58 -19.52 12.52
C VAL A 68 12.61 -20.38 13.78
N ALA A 69 13.51 -20.07 14.70
CA ALA A 69 13.59 -20.75 15.99
C ALA A 69 12.29 -20.54 16.81
N PRO A 70 11.78 -21.58 17.51
CA PRO A 70 10.58 -21.46 18.35
C PRO A 70 10.71 -20.42 19.47
N GLU A 71 11.93 -20.15 19.89
CA GLU A 71 12.28 -19.22 20.97
C GLU A 71 12.21 -17.75 20.55
N ALA A 72 12.07 -17.46 19.25
CA ALA A 72 12.01 -16.10 18.75
C ALA A 72 10.81 -15.34 19.35
N LYS A 73 11.07 -14.14 19.87
CA LYS A 73 10.03 -13.28 20.44
C LYS A 73 9.00 -12.92 19.36
N ARG A 74 7.72 -13.05 19.68
CA ARG A 74 6.65 -12.62 18.79
C ARG A 74 6.65 -11.08 18.70
N GLY A 75 6.88 -10.56 17.50
CA GLY A 75 6.80 -9.13 17.23
C GLY A 75 5.37 -8.59 17.30
N ILE A 76 5.24 -7.28 17.49
CA ILE A 76 3.95 -6.57 17.37
C ILE A 76 3.54 -6.59 15.89
N LYS A 77 2.29 -6.99 15.60
CA LYS A 77 1.74 -6.93 14.25
C LYS A 77 1.39 -5.48 13.92
N TYR A 78 2.14 -4.83 13.04
CA TYR A 78 1.78 -3.54 12.47
C TYR A 78 1.50 -3.69 10.97
N SER A 79 0.50 -2.95 10.49
CA SER A 79 0.24 -2.76 9.07
C SER A 79 0.80 -1.40 8.67
N LEU A 80 1.76 -1.36 7.75
CA LEU A 80 2.32 -0.09 7.30
C LEU A 80 1.28 0.69 6.48
N ASN A 81 0.80 1.80 7.01
CA ASN A 81 -0.05 2.73 6.26
C ASN A 81 0.81 3.61 5.33
N ALA A 82 0.27 4.09 4.22
CA ALA A 82 0.95 4.98 3.28
C ALA A 82 1.57 6.21 3.97
N LYS A 83 0.85 6.80 4.93
CA LYS A 83 1.37 7.95 5.71
C LYS A 83 2.56 7.57 6.60
N GLU A 84 2.54 6.38 7.18
CA GLU A 84 3.64 5.87 8.03
C GLU A 84 4.86 5.54 7.18
N TYR A 85 4.67 4.89 6.04
CA TYR A 85 5.75 4.57 5.09
C TYR A 85 6.46 5.84 4.58
N VAL A 86 5.70 6.86 4.17
CA VAL A 86 6.29 8.15 3.74
C VAL A 86 7.06 8.83 4.87
N ASN A 87 6.58 8.72 6.11
CA ASN A 87 7.30 9.28 7.26
C ASN A 87 8.60 8.50 7.55
N ILE A 88 8.59 7.17 7.44
CA ILE A 88 9.80 6.33 7.59
C ILE A 88 10.83 6.69 6.52
N LEU A 89 10.43 6.73 5.25
CA LEU A 89 11.32 7.11 4.15
C LEU A 89 11.91 8.51 4.32
N ARG A 90 11.12 9.49 4.79
CA ARG A 90 11.63 10.84 5.07
C ARG A 90 12.70 10.85 6.15
N LYS A 91 12.56 10.02 7.19
CA LYS A 91 13.55 9.89 8.28
C LYS A 91 14.84 9.25 7.79
N GLU A 92 14.76 8.22 6.94
CA GLU A 92 15.92 7.53 6.40
C GLU A 92 16.70 8.34 5.37
N LEU A 93 16.03 9.10 4.50
CA LEU A 93 16.66 9.86 3.40
C LEU A 93 17.20 11.24 3.82
N TYR A 94 16.69 11.83 4.91
CA TYR A 94 17.17 13.11 5.45
C TYR A 94 17.24 13.03 6.98
N PRO A 95 18.35 12.51 7.54
CA PRO A 95 18.50 12.30 8.97
C PRO A 95 18.66 13.61 9.80
N THR A 96 18.52 14.78 9.18
CA THR A 96 18.50 16.08 9.88
C THR A 96 17.15 16.29 10.57
N GLU A 97 16.87 15.49 11.59
CA GLU A 97 15.81 15.78 12.54
C GLU A 97 16.29 16.89 13.47
N THR A 98 15.78 18.12 13.30
CA THR A 98 15.44 19.00 14.45
C THR A 98 14.66 20.27 14.09
N ILE A 99 14.58 20.70 12.83
CA ILE A 99 13.88 21.97 12.49
C ILE A 99 12.38 21.75 12.21
N TYR A 100 12.01 20.87 11.27
CA TYR A 100 10.61 20.72 10.84
C TYR A 100 9.69 20.10 11.89
N ASP A 101 10.14 19.11 12.65
CA ASP A 101 9.34 18.47 13.71
C ASP A 101 9.17 19.38 14.94
N LYS A 102 10.19 20.20 15.30
CA LYS A 102 10.06 21.26 16.32
C LYS A 102 8.99 22.28 15.94
N VAL A 103 8.97 22.73 14.69
CA VAL A 103 7.98 23.70 14.21
C VAL A 103 6.55 23.12 14.30
N LYS A 104 6.38 21.82 14.01
CA LYS A 104 5.06 21.16 14.07
C LYS A 104 4.59 20.88 15.49
N SER A 105 5.49 20.53 16.42
CA SER A 105 5.17 20.45 17.85
C SER A 105 4.91 21.83 18.47
N ALA A 106 5.62 22.87 18.01
CA ALA A 106 5.44 24.26 18.47
C ALA A 106 4.12 24.88 17.98
N THR A 107 3.61 24.43 16.82
CA THR A 107 2.35 24.94 16.24
C THR A 107 1.12 24.10 16.61
N GLY A 108 1.31 22.92 17.21
CA GLY A 108 0.26 21.92 17.43
C GLY A 108 -0.29 21.85 18.85
N LYS A 109 -0.67 22.99 19.47
CA LYS A 109 -1.61 23.10 20.61
C LYS A 109 -1.85 24.57 20.98
N ARG A 110 -2.28 25.41 20.04
CA ARG A 110 -3.02 26.62 20.42
C ARG A 110 -4.41 26.18 20.87
N SER A 111 -4.57 25.95 22.17
CA SER A 111 -5.86 26.18 22.82
C SER A 111 -6.37 27.53 22.29
N ARG A 112 -7.55 27.54 21.66
CA ARG A 112 -8.22 28.79 21.27
C ARG A 112 -8.68 29.49 22.55
N LYS A 113 -7.76 30.00 23.37
CA LYS A 113 -8.10 31.11 24.25
C LYS A 113 -8.40 32.26 23.30
N ARG A 114 -9.67 32.67 23.23
CA ARG A 114 -10.03 33.94 22.62
C ARG A 114 -9.15 34.98 23.30
N PHE A 115 -8.31 35.65 22.51
CA PHE A 115 -7.56 36.80 23.00
C PHE A 115 -8.59 37.86 23.31
N ASN A 116 -8.86 38.09 24.60
CA ASN A 116 -9.52 39.31 25.01
C ASN A 116 -8.41 40.36 25.06
N PRO A 117 -8.48 41.42 24.25
CA PRO A 117 -7.49 42.49 24.30
C PRO A 117 -7.52 43.14 25.70
N PRO A 118 -6.36 43.47 26.29
CA PRO A 118 -6.32 44.27 27.51
C PRO A 118 -6.95 45.64 27.23
N LYS A 119 -7.89 46.04 28.08
CA LYS A 119 -8.48 47.39 28.06
C LYS A 119 -7.48 48.35 28.69
N GLU A 120 -6.59 48.94 27.90
CA GLU A 120 -5.54 49.84 28.41
C GLU A 120 -5.50 51.20 27.71
N GLU A 121 -6.63 51.67 27.16
CA GLU A 121 -6.70 53.03 26.57
C GLU A 121 -7.75 53.95 27.23
N GLU A 122 -8.56 53.48 28.19
CA GLU A 122 -9.58 54.32 28.84
C GLU A 122 -9.10 55.06 30.10
N THR A 123 -7.99 54.64 30.72
CA THR A 123 -7.48 55.25 31.97
C THR A 123 -6.72 56.55 31.74
N GLN A 124 -6.00 56.70 30.62
CA GLN A 124 -5.19 57.90 30.37
C GLN A 124 -6.06 59.13 30.00
N GLN A 125 -7.16 58.92 29.28
CA GLN A 125 -8.07 60.01 28.89
C GLN A 125 -8.90 60.54 30.08
N GLN A 126 -9.15 59.73 31.11
CA GLN A 126 -9.92 60.15 32.28
C GLN A 126 -9.07 60.95 33.30
N GLU A 127 -7.77 60.66 33.38
CA GLU A 127 -6.82 61.42 34.21
C GLU A 127 -6.51 62.80 33.62
N GLU A 128 -6.42 62.92 32.29
CA GLU A 128 -6.21 64.22 31.63
C GLU A 128 -7.44 65.15 31.74
N VAL A 129 -8.65 64.60 31.58
CA VAL A 129 -9.91 65.37 31.70
C VAL A 129 -10.18 65.82 33.14
N THR A 130 -9.70 65.09 34.14
CA THR A 130 -9.80 65.50 35.56
C THR A 130 -8.76 66.56 35.93
N ALA A 131 -7.56 66.52 35.35
CA ALA A 131 -6.53 67.55 35.55
C ALA A 131 -6.91 68.91 34.90
N GLU A 132 -7.49 68.92 33.70
CA GLU A 132 -7.95 70.16 33.04
C GLU A 132 -9.15 70.84 33.74
N LYS A 133 -9.98 70.06 34.45
CA LYS A 133 -11.10 70.62 35.23
C LYS A 133 -10.62 71.32 36.50
N GLN A 134 -9.51 70.91 37.09
CA GLN A 134 -8.95 71.53 38.30
C GLN A 134 -8.18 72.82 38.00
N SER A 135 -7.58 72.95 36.82
CA SER A 135 -6.85 74.17 36.40
C SER A 135 -7.75 75.32 35.93
N LYS A 136 -9.06 75.08 35.71
CA LYS A 136 -10.06 76.09 35.32
C LYS A 136 -10.88 76.64 36.50
N LEU A 137 -10.57 76.23 37.73
CA LEU A 137 -11.25 76.66 38.97
C LEU A 137 -10.40 77.58 39.86
N PHE A 138 -9.26 78.07 39.36
CA PHE A 138 -8.47 79.18 39.92
C PHE A 138 -8.33 80.30 38.91
#